data_AF-A0A2N1M9X4-F1
#
_entry.id   AF-A0A2N1M9X4-F1
#
_cell.length_a   1.000
_cell.length_b   1.000
_cell.length_c   1.000
_cell.angle_alpha   90.00
_cell.angle_beta   90.00
_cell.angle_gamma   90.00
#
_symmetry.space_group_name_H-M   'P 1'
#
loop_
_entity.id
_entity.type
_entity.pdbx_description
1 polymer ?
#
loop_
_entity_poly.entity_id
_entity_poly.type
_entity_poly.pdbx_seq_one_letter_code
_entity_poly.pdbx_strand_id
1 'polypeptide(L)'
;MNISGGGLKRYCETRWTSSYETINSVVQLQMPLEKIKIENPTVITNASVKKILSSRGFFHDCNQIARILEPLRNTVLFLERNTTTLADCFIMLVQLAVKINKIPHEVAYWLHPNYRGIGLSNNMWSQIAKYASSLLYNSGYKSKNAASKLIANMADFKCKDGIYSLEYDEFRSPQIWWKFVDNNKNNNQLQNIALKLFAIVSHSASCERNFLNLG
;
A
#
# COMPACT_ATOMS: atom_id res chain seq x y z
N MET A 1 4.96 47.58 13.98
CA MET A 1 4.09 46.51 14.48
C MET A 1 4.74 45.18 14.09
N ASN A 2 5.48 44.55 15.00
CA ASN A 2 6.16 43.28 14.74
C ASN A 2 5.18 42.13 14.99
N ILE A 3 4.79 41.41 13.94
CA ILE A 3 3.97 40.20 14.08
C ILE A 3 4.86 39.07 14.60
N SER A 4 4.91 38.90 15.91
CA SER A 4 5.55 37.76 16.57
C SER A 4 4.59 36.55 16.53
N GLY A 5 4.57 35.84 15.40
CA GLY A 5 3.70 34.68 15.22
C GLY A 5 4.00 33.93 13.94
N GLY A 6 5.08 33.13 13.92
CA GLY A 6 5.34 32.06 12.93
C GLY A 6 5.49 32.44 11.44
N GLY A 7 5.24 33.69 11.05
CA GLY A 7 5.19 34.13 9.65
C GLY A 7 4.00 33.54 8.88
N LEU A 8 3.71 34.12 7.70
CA LEU A 8 2.79 33.52 6.73
C LEU A 8 3.42 32.24 6.17
N LYS A 9 2.79 31.09 6.45
CA LYS A 9 3.20 29.83 5.82
C LYS A 9 2.92 29.88 4.33
N ARG A 10 3.96 29.66 3.52
CA ARG A 10 3.82 29.52 2.07
C ARG A 10 3.13 28.20 1.74
N TYR A 11 2.47 28.16 0.58
CA TYR A 11 1.86 26.97 0.03
C TYR A 11 2.92 25.85 -0.06
N CYS A 12 2.65 24.69 0.54
CA CYS A 12 3.51 23.53 0.41
C CYS A 12 3.13 22.84 -0.89
N GLU A 13 4.04 22.78 -1.87
CA GLU A 13 3.87 21.90 -3.04
C GLU A 13 3.58 20.49 -2.52
N THR A 14 2.39 19.99 -2.81
CA THR A 14 1.88 18.77 -2.17
C THR A 14 2.73 17.57 -2.58
N ARG A 15 3.44 16.97 -1.62
CA ARG A 15 4.36 15.84 -1.80
C ARG A 15 3.82 14.66 -2.63
N TRP A 16 2.49 14.48 -2.63
CA TRP A 16 1.81 13.41 -3.37
C TRP A 16 1.82 13.60 -4.89
N THR A 17 1.73 14.84 -5.39
CA THR A 17 1.78 15.11 -6.83
C THR A 17 3.18 14.83 -7.37
N SER A 18 4.23 15.36 -6.73
CA SER A 18 5.62 15.11 -7.11
C SER A 18 6.00 13.62 -7.05
N SER A 19 5.51 12.89 -6.04
CA SER A 19 5.70 11.45 -5.91
C SER A 19 5.04 10.68 -7.07
N TYR A 20 3.81 11.05 -7.44
CA TYR A 20 3.12 10.45 -8.58
C TYR A 20 3.87 10.72 -9.88
N GLU A 21 4.25 11.97 -10.17
CA GLU A 21 4.93 12.32 -11.43
C GLU A 21 6.27 11.58 -11.58
N THR A 22 7.02 11.44 -10.49
CA THR A 22 8.29 10.70 -10.47
C THR A 22 8.07 9.22 -10.81
N ILE A 23 7.14 8.56 -10.13
CA ILE A 23 6.86 7.13 -10.35
C ILE A 23 6.24 6.91 -11.73
N ASN A 24 5.34 7.79 -12.16
CA ASN A 24 4.73 7.73 -13.48
C ASN A 24 5.79 7.89 -14.59
N SER A 25 6.76 8.79 -14.43
CA SER A 25 7.90 8.92 -15.35
C SER A 25 8.66 7.61 -15.49
N VAL A 26 8.97 6.93 -14.37
CA VAL A 26 9.63 5.61 -14.39
C VAL A 26 8.79 4.57 -15.13
N VAL A 27 7.47 4.54 -14.91
CA VAL A 27 6.54 3.62 -15.59
C VAL A 27 6.51 3.88 -17.10
N GLN A 28 6.41 5.14 -17.53
CA GLN A 28 6.41 5.53 -18.94
C GLN A 28 7.75 5.18 -19.63
N LEU A 29 8.85 5.26 -18.89
CA LEU A 29 10.18 4.95 -19.38
C LEU A 29 10.51 3.44 -19.37
N GLN A 30 9.60 2.56 -18.95
CA GLN A 30 9.86 1.12 -18.90
C GLN A 30 10.38 0.56 -20.24
N MET A 31 9.63 0.75 -21.33
CA MET A 31 10.03 0.22 -22.64
C MET A 31 11.35 0.83 -23.16
N PRO A 32 11.55 2.16 -23.12
CA PRO A 32 12.85 2.75 -23.46
C PRO A 32 14.01 2.19 -22.63
N LEU A 33 13.84 2.01 -21.31
CA LEU A 33 14.87 1.48 -20.42
C LEU A 33 15.18 -0.01 -20.71
N GLU A 34 14.15 -0.81 -21.00
CA GLU A 34 14.32 -2.19 -21.43
C GLU A 34 15.07 -2.29 -22.77
N LYS A 35 14.78 -1.38 -23.71
CA LYS A 35 15.45 -1.27 -25.00
C LYS A 35 16.93 -0.88 -24.85
N ILE A 36 17.23 0.15 -24.06
CA ILE A 36 18.62 0.58 -23.78
C ILE A 36 19.43 -0.54 -23.15
N LYS A 37 18.81 -1.33 -22.26
CA LYS A 37 19.48 -2.48 -21.62
C LYS A 37 19.94 -3.54 -22.63
N ILE A 38 19.19 -3.73 -23.71
CA ILE A 38 19.50 -4.71 -24.77
C ILE A 38 20.49 -4.14 -25.78
N GLU A 39 20.22 -2.93 -26.27
CA GLU A 39 20.94 -2.35 -27.41
C GLU A 39 22.23 -1.64 -27.00
N ASN A 40 22.26 -1.01 -25.81
CA ASN A 40 23.36 -0.16 -25.35
C ASN A 40 23.64 -0.36 -23.84
N PRO A 41 24.02 -1.56 -23.39
CA PRO A 41 24.14 -1.89 -21.95
C PRO A 41 25.23 -1.09 -21.21
N THR A 42 26.14 -0.46 -21.94
CA THR A 42 27.23 0.38 -21.40
C THR A 42 26.76 1.77 -20.98
N VAL A 43 25.62 2.26 -21.49
CA VAL A 43 25.06 3.59 -21.17
C VAL A 43 24.63 3.68 -19.70
N ILE A 44 24.09 2.60 -19.14
CA ILE A 44 23.70 2.53 -17.73
C ILE A 44 24.93 2.14 -16.91
N THR A 45 25.71 3.12 -16.48
CA THR A 45 26.99 2.89 -15.77
C THR A 45 26.79 2.49 -14.31
N ASN A 46 25.72 2.98 -13.67
CA ASN A 46 25.47 2.76 -12.25
C ASN A 46 25.00 1.33 -11.95
N ALA A 47 25.77 0.61 -11.10
CA ALA A 47 25.50 -0.78 -10.74
C ALA A 47 24.19 -0.97 -9.94
N SER A 48 23.83 -0.01 -9.08
CA SER A 48 22.59 -0.03 -8.32
C SER A 48 21.37 0.11 -9.24
N VAL A 49 21.45 1.02 -10.22
CA VAL A 49 20.39 1.21 -11.24
C VAL A 49 20.23 -0.06 -12.09
N LYS A 50 21.34 -0.68 -12.52
CA LYS A 50 21.31 -1.98 -13.23
C LYS A 50 20.60 -3.07 -12.42
N LYS A 51 20.86 -3.14 -11.11
CA LYS A 51 20.23 -4.11 -10.21
C LYS A 51 18.72 -3.87 -10.08
N ILE A 52 18.29 -2.61 -9.94
CA ILE A 52 16.88 -2.22 -9.85
C ILE A 52 16.14 -2.57 -11.14
N LEU A 53 16.67 -2.17 -12.30
CA LEU A 53 16.07 -2.43 -13.61
C LEU A 53 16.02 -3.93 -13.98
N SER A 54 16.86 -4.74 -13.33
CA SER A 54 16.86 -6.20 -13.49
C SER A 54 15.92 -6.91 -12.51
N SER A 55 15.33 -6.19 -11.55
CA SER A 55 14.37 -6.74 -10.61
C SER A 55 13.06 -7.09 -11.32
N ARG A 56 12.63 -8.35 -11.18
CA ARG A 56 11.41 -8.88 -11.81
C ARG A 56 10.13 -8.16 -11.38
N GLY A 57 10.13 -7.53 -10.20
CA GLY A 57 8.95 -6.87 -9.62
C GLY A 57 8.94 -5.34 -9.74
N PHE A 58 10.08 -4.71 -10.04
CA PHE A 58 10.22 -3.26 -9.86
C PHE A 58 9.19 -2.44 -10.65
N PHE A 59 9.08 -2.66 -11.96
CA PHE A 59 8.11 -1.92 -12.78
C PHE A 59 6.65 -2.28 -12.45
N HIS A 60 6.40 -3.53 -12.04
CA HIS A 60 5.08 -3.93 -11.55
C HIS A 60 4.70 -3.13 -10.29
N ASP A 61 5.62 -3.01 -9.34
CA ASP A 61 5.44 -2.28 -8.09
C ASP A 61 5.27 -0.78 -8.36
N CYS A 62 6.09 -0.18 -9.24
CA CYS A 62 5.93 1.21 -9.66
C CYS A 62 4.54 1.46 -10.28
N ASN A 63 4.06 0.57 -11.14
CA ASN A 63 2.74 0.69 -11.76
C ASN A 63 1.59 0.52 -10.75
N GLN A 64 1.74 -0.35 -9.75
CA GLN A 64 0.80 -0.46 -8.62
C GLN A 64 0.74 0.84 -7.81
N ILE A 65 1.90 1.41 -7.47
CA ILE A 65 1.98 2.65 -6.69
C ILE A 65 1.42 3.83 -7.50
N ALA A 66 1.74 3.93 -8.80
CA ALA A 66 1.20 4.97 -9.67
C ALA A 66 -0.34 4.96 -9.68
N ARG A 67 -0.96 3.77 -9.78
CA ARG A 67 -2.43 3.61 -9.74
C ARG A 67 -3.05 4.03 -8.41
N ILE A 68 -2.33 3.84 -7.29
CA ILE A 68 -2.77 4.28 -5.96
C ILE A 68 -2.67 5.81 -5.83
N LEU A 69 -1.60 6.40 -6.34
CA LEU A 69 -1.33 7.83 -6.21
C LEU A 69 -2.07 8.71 -7.23
N GLU A 70 -2.38 8.18 -8.42
CA GLU A 70 -3.11 8.89 -9.47
C GLU A 70 -4.41 9.56 -8.98
N PRO A 71 -5.33 8.87 -8.28
CA PRO A 71 -6.55 9.50 -7.79
C PRO A 71 -6.27 10.61 -6.77
N LEU A 72 -5.26 10.45 -5.91
CA LEU A 72 -4.86 11.47 -4.94
C LEU A 72 -4.32 12.72 -5.65
N ARG A 73 -3.42 12.54 -6.63
CA ARG A 73 -2.85 13.62 -7.44
C ARG A 73 -3.94 14.38 -8.19
N ASN A 74 -4.87 13.66 -8.83
CA ASN A 74 -5.96 14.28 -9.58
C ASN A 74 -6.93 15.04 -8.67
N THR A 75 -7.23 14.51 -7.48
CA THR A 75 -8.04 15.23 -6.48
C THR A 75 -7.34 16.51 -6.04
N VAL A 76 -6.06 16.46 -5.67
CA VAL A 76 -5.32 17.65 -5.23
C VAL A 76 -5.32 18.74 -6.30
N LEU A 77 -4.93 18.42 -7.53
CA LEU A 77 -4.89 19.38 -8.63
C LEU A 77 -6.27 19.95 -8.98
N PHE A 78 -7.31 19.16 -8.80
CA PHE A 78 -8.68 19.65 -8.99
C PHE A 78 -9.05 20.64 -7.89
N LEU A 79 -8.74 20.33 -6.63
CA LEU A 79 -9.04 21.20 -5.49
C LEU A 79 -8.23 22.50 -5.47
N GLU A 80 -7.06 22.51 -6.10
CA GLU A 80 -6.21 23.69 -6.26
C GLU A 80 -6.77 24.76 -7.21
N ARG A 81 -7.80 24.43 -8.01
CA ARG A 81 -8.40 25.39 -8.94
C ARG A 81 -9.08 26.53 -8.18
N ASN A 82 -8.92 27.76 -8.69
CA ASN A 82 -9.56 28.96 -8.14
C ASN A 82 -11.09 28.98 -8.27
N THR A 83 -11.67 28.03 -9.02
CA THR A 83 -13.11 27.86 -9.19
C THR A 83 -13.70 26.77 -8.29
N THR A 84 -12.89 26.06 -7.51
CA THR A 84 -13.35 24.94 -6.69
C THR A 84 -14.21 25.45 -5.54
N THR A 85 -15.41 24.88 -5.40
CA THR A 85 -16.31 25.18 -4.28
C THR A 85 -16.17 24.15 -3.17
N LEU A 86 -16.75 24.44 -1.99
CA LEU A 86 -16.81 23.48 -0.89
C LEU A 86 -17.60 22.20 -1.27
N ALA A 87 -18.61 22.31 -2.14
CA ALA A 87 -19.37 21.16 -2.62
C ALA A 87 -18.49 20.25 -3.50
N ASP A 88 -17.66 20.85 -4.36
CA ASP A 88 -16.68 20.14 -5.17
C ASP A 88 -15.65 19.40 -4.30
N CYS A 89 -15.21 20.01 -3.19
CA CYS A 89 -14.38 19.35 -2.19
C CYS A 89 -15.02 18.07 -1.63
N PHE A 90 -16.30 18.16 -1.24
CA PHE A 90 -17.02 17.01 -0.69
C PHE A 90 -17.17 15.88 -1.72
N ILE A 91 -17.53 16.21 -2.96
CA ILE A 91 -17.64 15.23 -4.06
C ILE A 91 -16.30 14.56 -4.33
N MET A 92 -15.21 15.32 -4.35
CA MET A 92 -13.86 14.78 -4.53
C MET A 92 -13.45 13.84 -3.39
N LEU A 93 -13.77 14.16 -2.15
CA LEU A 93 -13.51 13.28 -1.00
C LEU A 93 -14.27 11.96 -1.12
N VAL A 94 -15.54 12.01 -1.54
CA VAL A 94 -16.35 10.79 -1.78
C VAL A 94 -15.77 9.97 -2.93
N GLN A 95 -15.41 10.59 -4.06
CA GLN A 95 -14.82 9.88 -5.20
C GLN A 95 -13.45 9.30 -4.86
N LEU A 96 -12.63 10.03 -4.11
CA LEU A 96 -11.35 9.55 -3.62
C LEU A 96 -11.56 8.36 -2.67
N ALA A 97 -12.52 8.44 -1.74
CA ALA A 97 -12.89 7.34 -0.87
C ALA A 97 -13.30 6.11 -1.70
N VAL A 98 -14.15 6.24 -2.72
CA VAL A 98 -14.56 5.13 -3.60
C VAL A 98 -13.38 4.53 -4.39
N LYS A 99 -12.43 5.35 -4.83
CA LYS A 99 -11.22 4.87 -5.55
C LYS A 99 -10.24 4.18 -4.61
N ILE A 100 -10.04 4.73 -3.41
CA ILE A 100 -9.29 4.07 -2.33
C ILE A 100 -10.03 2.82 -1.86
N ASN A 101 -11.36 2.77 -1.98
CA ASN A 101 -12.16 1.60 -1.63
C ASN A 101 -11.95 0.40 -2.58
N LYS A 102 -11.09 0.54 -3.59
CA LYS A 102 -10.61 -0.55 -4.45
C LYS A 102 -9.20 -1.04 -4.06
N ILE A 103 -8.53 -0.34 -3.15
CA ILE A 103 -7.30 -0.75 -2.45
C ILE A 103 -7.74 -1.65 -1.29
N PRO A 104 -7.02 -2.72 -0.92
CA PRO A 104 -7.43 -3.65 0.13
C PRO A 104 -7.32 -3.07 1.55
N HIS A 105 -7.86 -1.87 1.77
CA HIS A 105 -8.01 -1.26 3.07
C HIS A 105 -9.05 -2.01 3.90
N GLU A 106 -10.03 -2.68 3.29
CA GLU A 106 -10.94 -3.60 3.98
C GLU A 106 -10.18 -4.83 4.50
N VAL A 107 -9.15 -5.30 3.77
CA VAL A 107 -8.29 -6.40 4.23
C VAL A 107 -7.39 -5.93 5.38
N ALA A 108 -6.87 -4.70 5.31
CA ALA A 108 -6.07 -4.13 6.40
C ALA A 108 -6.91 -3.85 7.66
N TYR A 109 -8.11 -3.28 7.49
CA TYR A 109 -9.09 -3.08 8.55
C TYR A 109 -9.53 -4.42 9.14
N TRP A 110 -9.79 -5.39 8.27
CA TRP A 110 -10.14 -6.74 8.70
C TRP A 110 -9.01 -7.38 9.48
N LEU A 111 -7.75 -7.34 9.00
CA LEU A 111 -6.56 -7.86 9.69
C LEU A 111 -6.17 -7.05 10.94
N HIS A 112 -6.82 -5.92 11.21
CA HIS A 112 -6.54 -5.16 12.41
C HIS A 112 -7.09 -5.91 13.64
N PRO A 113 -6.25 -6.27 14.62
CA PRO A 113 -6.63 -7.15 15.72
C PRO A 113 -7.68 -6.56 16.66
N ASN A 114 -7.86 -5.24 16.72
CA ASN A 114 -9.01 -4.62 17.42
C ASN A 114 -10.31 -4.66 16.62
N TYR A 115 -10.25 -4.50 15.29
CA TYR A 115 -11.46 -4.35 14.49
C TYR A 115 -11.96 -5.69 13.96
N ARG A 116 -11.09 -6.58 13.46
CA ARG A 116 -11.43 -7.93 12.97
C ARG A 116 -12.61 -7.98 11.98
N GLY A 117 -12.86 -6.88 11.28
CA GLY A 117 -14.03 -6.72 10.40
C GLY A 117 -15.38 -6.53 11.09
N ILE A 118 -15.40 -6.12 12.36
CA ILE A 118 -16.63 -5.67 13.03
C ILE A 118 -17.27 -4.57 12.17
N GLY A 119 -18.57 -4.74 11.89
CA GLY A 119 -19.35 -3.83 11.05
C GLY A 119 -19.28 -4.10 9.53
N LEU A 120 -18.46 -5.04 9.06
CA LEU A 120 -18.43 -5.40 7.64
C LEU A 120 -19.63 -6.30 7.26
N SER A 121 -20.22 -6.03 6.10
CA SER A 121 -21.30 -6.87 5.56
C SER A 121 -20.80 -8.28 5.20
N ASN A 122 -21.70 -9.27 5.24
CA ASN A 122 -21.35 -10.64 4.83
C ASN A 122 -20.84 -10.73 3.38
N ASN A 123 -21.30 -9.85 2.49
CA ASN A 123 -20.83 -9.80 1.11
C ASN A 123 -19.35 -9.37 1.01
N MET A 124 -18.88 -8.51 1.92
CA MET A 124 -17.47 -8.08 1.99
C MET A 124 -16.55 -9.23 2.42
N TRP A 125 -17.00 -10.15 3.26
CA TRP A 125 -16.22 -11.33 3.65
C TRP A 125 -15.75 -12.14 2.43
N SER A 126 -16.66 -12.38 1.49
CA SER A 126 -16.34 -13.12 0.25
C SER A 126 -15.29 -12.42 -0.61
N GLN A 127 -15.28 -11.09 -0.60
CA GLN A 127 -14.32 -10.28 -1.36
C GLN A 127 -12.95 -10.28 -0.68
N ILE A 128 -12.91 -10.12 0.64
CA ILE A 128 -11.68 -10.18 1.45
C ILE A 128 -11.03 -11.56 1.30
N ALA A 129 -11.81 -12.65 1.37
CA ALA A 129 -11.34 -14.01 1.17
C ALA A 129 -10.74 -14.23 -0.23
N LYS A 130 -11.39 -13.75 -1.28
CA LYS A 130 -10.86 -13.80 -2.66
C LYS A 130 -9.55 -13.03 -2.78
N TYR A 131 -9.48 -11.84 -2.19
CA TYR A 131 -8.29 -11.00 -2.25
C TYR A 131 -7.10 -11.62 -1.49
N ALA A 132 -7.32 -12.06 -0.25
CA ALA A 132 -6.30 -12.73 0.56
C ALA A 132 -5.79 -14.00 -0.15
N SER A 133 -6.68 -14.75 -0.83
CA SER A 133 -6.30 -15.91 -1.64
C SER A 133 -5.42 -15.53 -2.84
N SER A 134 -5.71 -14.41 -3.51
CA SER A 134 -4.87 -13.88 -4.60
C SER A 134 -3.49 -13.43 -4.09
N LEU A 135 -3.42 -12.74 -2.95
CA LEU A 135 -2.15 -12.37 -2.31
C LEU A 135 -1.31 -13.59 -1.93
N LEU A 136 -1.95 -14.65 -1.44
CA LEU A 136 -1.30 -15.91 -1.10
C LEU A 136 -0.74 -16.60 -2.34
N TYR A 137 -1.53 -16.66 -3.42
CA TYR A 137 -1.09 -17.20 -4.71
C TYR A 137 0.13 -16.46 -5.27
N ASN A 138 0.08 -15.13 -5.25
CA ASN A 138 1.19 -14.27 -5.69
C ASN A 138 2.44 -14.41 -4.80
N SER A 139 2.25 -14.82 -3.54
CA SER A 139 3.35 -15.14 -2.61
C SER A 139 3.98 -16.52 -2.82
N GLY A 140 3.57 -17.28 -3.85
CA GLY A 140 4.17 -18.56 -4.22
C GLY A 140 3.41 -19.79 -3.73
N TYR A 141 2.33 -19.62 -2.97
CA TYR A 141 1.51 -20.73 -2.47
C TYR A 141 0.40 -21.07 -3.47
N LYS A 142 0.68 -22.03 -4.37
CA LYS A 142 -0.20 -22.37 -5.51
C LYS A 142 -1.15 -23.54 -5.29
N SER A 143 -1.14 -24.19 -4.12
CA SER A 143 -1.94 -25.40 -3.88
C SER A 143 -3.36 -25.08 -3.36
N LYS A 144 -4.34 -25.91 -3.73
CA LYS A 144 -5.72 -25.82 -3.19
C LYS A 144 -5.75 -25.95 -1.66
N ASN A 145 -4.86 -26.77 -1.10
CA ASN A 145 -4.69 -26.94 0.34
C ASN A 145 -4.22 -25.64 1.03
N ALA A 146 -3.44 -24.80 0.35
CA ALA A 146 -3.04 -23.50 0.89
C ALA A 146 -4.23 -22.53 0.98
N ALA A 147 -5.06 -22.47 -0.07
CA ALA A 147 -6.25 -21.62 -0.05
C ALA A 147 -7.23 -22.04 1.06
N SER A 148 -7.50 -23.34 1.21
CA SER A 148 -8.41 -23.82 2.28
C SER A 148 -7.87 -23.54 3.69
N LYS A 149 -6.56 -23.72 3.92
CA LYS A 149 -5.92 -23.38 5.20
C LYS A 149 -5.98 -21.89 5.51
N LEU A 150 -5.81 -21.04 4.49
CA LEU A 150 -6.00 -19.60 4.64
C LEU A 150 -7.42 -19.26 5.09
N ILE A 151 -8.43 -19.83 4.43
CA ILE A 151 -9.84 -19.56 4.80
C ILE A 151 -10.16 -20.01 6.23
N ALA A 152 -9.64 -21.17 6.66
CA ALA A 152 -9.76 -21.62 8.05
C ALA A 152 -9.11 -20.62 9.03
N ASN A 153 -7.85 -20.26 8.77
CA ASN A 153 -7.14 -19.26 9.58
C ASN A 153 -7.88 -17.91 9.64
N MET A 154 -8.51 -17.50 8.54
CA MET A 154 -9.31 -16.28 8.51
C MET A 154 -10.54 -16.38 9.41
N ALA A 155 -11.25 -17.52 9.37
CA ALA A 155 -12.40 -17.75 10.24
C ALA A 155 -11.98 -17.74 11.71
N ASP A 156 -10.91 -18.44 12.07
CA ASP A 156 -10.39 -18.50 13.44
C ASP A 156 -10.00 -17.10 13.94
N PHE A 157 -9.33 -16.30 13.11
CA PHE A 157 -8.97 -14.92 13.46
C PHE A 157 -10.21 -14.05 13.72
N LYS A 158 -11.24 -14.15 12.87
CA LYS A 158 -12.51 -13.44 13.06
C LYS A 158 -13.19 -13.83 14.37
N CYS A 159 -13.16 -15.12 14.71
CA CYS A 159 -13.79 -15.67 15.92
C CYS A 159 -12.94 -15.51 17.19
N LYS A 160 -11.72 -14.97 17.08
CA LYS A 160 -10.74 -14.90 18.18
C LYS A 160 -10.33 -16.27 18.74
N ASP A 161 -10.31 -17.29 17.88
CA ASP A 161 -10.05 -18.67 18.29
C ASP A 161 -8.56 -19.04 18.19
N GLY A 162 -8.15 -20.07 18.93
CA GLY A 162 -6.81 -20.63 18.94
C GLY A 162 -5.71 -19.58 19.15
N ILE A 163 -4.76 -19.53 18.21
CA ILE A 163 -3.61 -18.62 18.26
C ILE A 163 -3.99 -17.13 18.08
N TYR A 164 -5.23 -16.82 17.70
CA TYR A 164 -5.73 -15.45 17.51
C TYR A 164 -6.50 -14.91 18.72
N SER A 165 -6.57 -15.69 19.81
CA SER A 165 -7.18 -15.28 21.08
C SER A 165 -6.38 -14.20 21.82
N LEU A 166 -5.12 -13.96 21.42
CA LEU A 166 -4.26 -12.92 21.99
C LEU A 166 -4.97 -11.55 21.99
N GLU A 167 -5.04 -10.93 23.16
CA GLU A 167 -5.61 -9.59 23.29
C GLU A 167 -4.74 -8.57 22.58
N TYR A 168 -5.38 -7.52 22.06
CA TYR A 168 -4.70 -6.38 21.48
C TYR A 168 -4.84 -5.18 22.41
N ASP A 169 -3.70 -4.57 22.74
CA ASP A 169 -3.65 -3.28 23.41
C ASP A 169 -3.27 -2.18 22.42
N GLU A 170 -3.69 -0.96 22.71
CA GLU A 170 -3.43 0.21 21.86
C GLU A 170 -1.97 0.68 21.89
N PHE A 171 -1.14 0.13 22.78
CA PHE A 171 0.28 0.47 22.89
C PHE A 171 1.14 -0.26 21.85
N ARG A 172 0.60 -1.27 21.18
CA ARG A 172 1.28 -2.02 20.12
C ARG A 172 0.66 -1.74 18.76
N SER A 173 1.50 -1.64 17.73
CA SER A 173 1.00 -1.57 16.36
C SER A 173 0.45 -2.94 15.92
N PRO A 174 -0.50 -2.98 14.96
CA PRO A 174 -1.00 -4.23 14.40
C PRO A 174 0.12 -5.15 13.88
N GLN A 175 1.16 -4.55 13.29
CA GLN A 175 2.33 -5.27 12.81
C GLN A 175 3.08 -5.99 13.95
N ILE A 176 3.24 -5.34 15.11
CA ILE A 176 3.86 -5.95 16.28
C ILE A 176 2.98 -7.07 16.81
N TRP A 177 1.67 -6.85 16.95
CA TRP A 177 0.74 -7.89 17.40
C TRP A 177 0.82 -9.15 16.53
N TRP A 178 0.81 -8.98 15.20
CA TRP A 178 0.95 -10.10 14.26
C TRP A 178 2.27 -10.85 14.40
N LYS A 179 3.37 -10.23 14.85
CA LYS A 179 4.63 -10.95 15.14
C LYS A 179 4.55 -11.82 16.39
N PHE A 180 3.69 -11.47 17.35
CA PHE A 180 3.52 -12.18 18.62
C PHE A 180 2.47 -13.30 18.57
N VAL A 181 1.67 -13.38 17.50
CA VAL A 181 0.79 -14.53 17.26
C VAL A 181 1.65 -15.78 17.15
N ASP A 182 1.64 -16.60 18.20
CA ASP A 182 2.50 -17.77 18.35
C ASP A 182 2.18 -18.79 17.25
N ASN A 183 3.21 -19.16 16.51
CA ASN A 183 3.10 -19.97 15.32
C ASN A 183 4.06 -21.15 15.48
N ASN A 184 3.72 -22.06 16.39
CA ASN A 184 4.55 -23.22 16.74
C ASN A 184 4.93 -24.13 15.54
N LYS A 185 4.46 -23.86 14.32
CA LYS A 185 4.93 -24.47 13.06
C LYS A 185 4.79 -23.51 11.87
N ASN A 186 5.68 -22.53 11.69
CA ASN A 186 6.09 -21.88 10.42
C ASN A 186 5.13 -21.89 9.18
N ASN A 187 3.81 -21.79 9.33
CA ASN A 187 2.86 -21.96 8.23
C ASN A 187 1.55 -21.19 8.42
N ASN A 188 1.54 -20.17 9.29
CA ASN A 188 0.42 -19.23 9.33
C ASN A 188 0.48 -18.29 8.12
N GLN A 189 -0.22 -18.69 7.06
CA GLN A 189 -0.34 -17.93 5.82
C GLN A 189 -1.01 -16.56 6.04
N LEU A 190 -1.91 -16.47 7.02
CA LEU A 190 -2.61 -15.24 7.36
C LEU A 190 -1.66 -14.21 7.99
N GLN A 191 -0.82 -14.66 8.93
CA GLN A 191 0.24 -13.85 9.54
C GLN A 191 1.19 -13.30 8.48
N ASN A 192 1.62 -14.13 7.52
CA ASN A 192 2.48 -13.68 6.43
C ASN A 192 1.84 -12.59 5.56
N ILE A 193 0.55 -12.72 5.26
CA ILE A 193 -0.20 -11.69 4.52
C ILE A 193 -0.29 -10.41 5.35
N ALA A 194 -0.63 -10.51 6.63
CA ALA A 194 -0.76 -9.36 7.52
C ALA A 194 0.55 -8.59 7.68
N LEU A 195 1.66 -9.29 7.89
CA LEU A 195 2.97 -8.66 8.02
C LEU A 195 3.40 -7.93 6.74
N LYS A 196 3.10 -8.49 5.56
CA LYS A 196 3.35 -7.81 4.28
C LYS A 196 2.47 -6.58 4.10
N LEU A 197 1.20 -6.68 4.44
CA LEU A 197 0.24 -5.59 4.29
C LEU A 197 0.54 -4.44 5.26
N PHE A 198 0.82 -4.72 6.52
CA PHE A 198 1.19 -3.70 7.53
C PHE A 198 2.62 -3.16 7.37
N ALA A 199 3.47 -3.81 6.56
CA ALA A 199 4.77 -3.24 6.17
C ALA A 199 4.65 -2.16 5.10
N ILE A 200 3.49 -1.98 4.46
CA ILE A 200 3.23 -0.88 3.54
C ILE A 200 3.06 0.40 4.38
N VAL A 201 4.18 1.09 4.62
CA VAL A 201 4.20 2.32 5.39
C VAL A 201 3.62 3.45 4.54
N SER A 202 2.56 4.11 5.02
CA SER A 202 1.99 5.32 4.39
C SER A 202 2.87 6.57 4.57
N HIS A 203 4.04 6.42 5.20
CA HIS A 203 4.90 7.54 5.60
C HIS A 203 5.88 7.92 4.50
N SER A 204 5.60 9.03 3.83
CA SER A 204 6.37 9.57 2.70
C SER A 204 7.85 9.81 2.99
N ALA A 205 8.25 10.11 4.24
CA ALA A 205 9.66 10.39 4.54
C ALA A 205 10.61 9.18 4.38
N SER A 206 10.10 7.94 4.46
CA SER A 206 10.89 6.75 4.16
C SER A 206 11.03 6.53 2.66
N CYS A 207 10.02 6.89 1.86
CA CYS A 207 10.11 6.91 0.41
C CYS A 207 11.05 8.02 -0.07
N GLU A 208 10.92 9.25 0.46
CA GLU A 208 11.81 10.38 0.16
C GLU A 208 13.29 10.04 0.42
N ARG A 209 13.62 9.36 1.52
CA ARG A 209 14.99 8.94 1.82
C ARG A 209 15.56 7.93 0.81
N ASN A 210 14.71 7.03 0.30
CA ASN A 210 15.12 6.07 -0.72
C ASN A 210 15.24 6.73 -2.11
N PHE A 211 14.40 7.71 -2.42
CA PHE A 211 14.44 8.47 -3.68
C PHE A 211 15.55 9.53 -3.71
N LEU A 212 15.94 10.12 -2.57
CA LEU A 212 17.11 11.00 -2.46
C LEU A 212 18.43 10.28 -2.76
N ASN A 213 18.48 8.96 -2.59
CA ASN A 213 19.63 8.14 -3.00
C ASN A 213 19.61 7.78 -4.50
N LEU A 214 18.55 8.16 -5.23
CA LEU A 214 18.37 7.90 -6.66
C LEU A 214 18.48 9.17 -7.53
N GLY A 215 18.45 10.36 -6.93
CA GLY A 215 18.81 11.63 -7.57
C GLY A 215 20.29 11.94 -7.38
#